data_AF-A0AAD1JZZ9-F1
#
_entry.id   AF-A0AAD1JZZ9-F1
#
_cell.length_a   1.000
_cell.length_b   1.000
_cell.length_c   1.000
_cell.angle_alpha   90.00
_cell.angle_beta   90.00
_cell.angle_gamma   90.00
#
_symmetry.space_group_name_H-M   'P 1'
#
loop_
_entity.id
_entity.type
_entity.pdbx_description
1 polymer ?
#
loop_
_entity_poly.entity_id
_entity_poly.type
_entity_poly.pdbx_seq_one_letter_code
_entity_poly.pdbx_strand_id
1 'polypeptide(L)'
;MEGILDKSFETGYKIVILPSNYDQNLELQYLEQLRKKAFEALIFTSRKISEETVLKYQKYGPIILCHKPKTKTISASYAEREIGYRDAFKWLKKQNCTNIGFLFSRYKSPTTSVTLQTYSEIYK
;
A
#
# COMPACT_ATOMS: atom_id res chain seq x y z
N MET A 1 10.40 -3.97 -3.82
CA MET A 1 10.55 -5.45 -3.90
C MET A 1 11.92 -5.85 -3.41
N GLU A 2 12.98 -5.16 -3.84
CA GLU A 2 14.36 -5.28 -3.34
C GLU A 2 14.44 -5.46 -1.82
N GLY A 3 13.92 -4.52 -1.03
CA GLY A 3 14.01 -4.65 0.43
C GLY A 3 13.34 -5.91 1.05
N ILE A 4 12.34 -6.51 0.40
CA ILE A 4 11.76 -7.78 0.86
C ILE A 4 12.69 -8.95 0.48
N LEU A 5 13.24 -8.92 -0.73
CA LEU A 5 14.22 -9.91 -1.21
C LEU A 5 15.48 -9.88 -0.35
N ASP A 6 16.04 -8.70 -0.10
CA ASP A 6 17.23 -8.52 0.73
C ASP A 6 17.03 -9.14 2.12
N LYS A 7 15.88 -8.86 2.76
CA LYS A 7 15.57 -9.40 4.08
C LYS A 7 15.29 -10.91 4.09
N SER A 8 14.89 -11.49 2.96
CA SER A 8 14.64 -12.93 2.86
C SER A 8 15.92 -13.76 2.97
N PHE A 9 17.04 -13.23 2.45
CA PHE A 9 18.35 -13.90 2.56
C PHE A 9 18.80 -14.05 4.01
N GLU A 10 18.42 -13.12 4.89
CA GLU A 10 18.77 -13.15 6.32
C GLU A 10 17.87 -14.08 7.15
N THR A 11 16.70 -14.47 6.64
CA THR A 11 15.65 -15.15 7.42
C THR A 11 15.34 -16.56 6.95
N GLY A 12 15.83 -16.96 5.77
CA GLY A 12 15.56 -18.27 5.16
C GLY A 12 14.16 -18.39 4.54
N TYR A 13 13.34 -17.34 4.60
CA TYR A 13 12.05 -17.31 3.91
C TYR A 13 12.25 -17.31 2.39
N LYS A 14 11.45 -18.12 1.70
CA LYS A 14 11.37 -18.10 0.23
C LYS A 14 10.21 -17.21 -0.20
N ILE A 15 10.43 -16.38 -1.21
CA ILE A 15 9.42 -15.47 -1.73
C ILE A 15 8.85 -16.03 -3.03
N VAL A 16 7.51 -15.99 -3.13
CA VAL A 16 6.77 -16.27 -4.37
C VAL A 16 5.97 -15.03 -4.75
N ILE A 17 6.09 -14.59 -6.00
CA ILE A 17 5.32 -13.46 -6.52
C ILE A 17 3.99 -13.99 -7.05
N LEU A 18 2.89 -13.41 -6.55
CA LEU A 18 1.52 -13.80 -6.87
C LEU A 18 0.79 -12.66 -7.60
N PRO A 19 0.94 -12.53 -8.93
CA PRO A 19 0.26 -11.46 -9.67
C PRO A 19 -1.26 -11.70 -9.63
N SER A 20 -2.03 -10.72 -9.16
CA SER A 20 -3.50 -10.78 -9.19
C SER A 20 -4.12 -9.94 -10.30
N ASN A 21 -3.43 -8.90 -10.78
CA ASN A 21 -4.01 -7.88 -11.65
C ASN A 21 -5.35 -7.30 -11.11
N TYR A 22 -5.47 -7.16 -9.79
CA TYR A 22 -6.70 -6.75 -9.10
C TYR A 22 -7.91 -7.68 -9.32
N ASP A 23 -7.68 -8.92 -9.76
CA ASP A 23 -8.70 -9.96 -9.79
C ASP A 23 -9.00 -10.43 -8.36
N GLN A 24 -10.22 -10.14 -7.91
CA GLN A 24 -10.66 -10.46 -6.56
C GLN A 24 -10.76 -11.96 -6.30
N ASN A 25 -11.12 -12.75 -7.30
CA ASN A 25 -11.25 -14.21 -7.15
C ASN A 25 -9.87 -14.84 -7.01
N LEU A 26 -8.89 -14.36 -7.77
CA LEU A 26 -7.52 -14.84 -7.69
C LEU A 26 -6.88 -14.46 -6.34
N GLU A 27 -7.12 -13.25 -5.84
CA GLU A 27 -6.70 -12.85 -4.49
C GLU A 27 -7.33 -13.73 -3.40
N LEU A 28 -8.60 -14.11 -3.55
CA LEU A 28 -9.25 -15.06 -2.65
C LEU A 28 -8.64 -16.46 -2.74
N GLN A 29 -8.24 -16.91 -3.94
CA GLN A 29 -7.52 -18.18 -4.09
C GLN A 29 -6.16 -18.17 -3.37
N TYR A 30 -5.45 -17.05 -3.36
CA TYR A 30 -4.21 -16.90 -2.58
C TYR A 30 -4.46 -16.97 -1.07
N LEU A 31 -5.55 -16.38 -0.59
CA LEU A 31 -5.99 -16.53 0.81
C LEU A 31 -6.35 -17.99 1.15
N GLU A 32 -7.00 -18.72 0.23
CA GLU A 32 -7.27 -20.14 0.41
C GLU A 32 -5.99 -20.99 0.42
N GLN A 33 -4.97 -20.60 -0.35
CA GLN A 33 -3.65 -21.22 -0.31
C GLN A 33 -2.96 -21.00 1.05
N LEU A 34 -3.07 -19.80 1.64
CA LEU A 34 -2.65 -19.55 3.03
C LEU A 34 -3.41 -20.47 4.01
N ARG A 35 -4.75 -20.55 3.89
CA ARG A 35 -5.57 -21.43 4.73
C ARG A 35 -5.15 -22.91 4.64
N LYS A 36 -4.77 -23.35 3.45
CA LYS A 36 -4.29 -24.72 3.17
C LYS A 36 -2.80 -24.91 3.50
N LYS A 37 -2.13 -23.92 4.08
CA LYS A 37 -0.70 -23.91 4.44
C LYS A 37 0.25 -24.08 3.25
N ALA A 38 -0.17 -23.66 2.05
CA ALA A 38 0.76 -23.55 0.92
C ALA A 38 1.74 -22.37 1.10
N PHE A 39 1.35 -21.36 1.88
CA PHE A 39 2.19 -20.27 2.33
C PHE A 39 2.06 -20.10 3.85
N GLU A 40 3.10 -19.58 4.50
CA GLU A 40 3.07 -19.29 5.93
C GLU A 40 2.57 -17.86 6.21
N ALA A 41 2.76 -16.93 5.27
CA ALA A 41 2.36 -15.54 5.37
C ALA A 41 2.07 -14.93 3.99
N LEU A 42 1.33 -13.83 3.97
CA LEU A 42 1.05 -13.05 2.75
C LEU A 42 1.33 -11.57 2.94
N ILE A 43 1.84 -10.93 1.90
CA ILE A 43 2.02 -9.47 1.82
C ILE A 43 1.22 -8.97 0.61
N PHE A 44 0.20 -8.16 0.85
CA PHE A 44 -0.54 -7.50 -0.22
C PHE A 44 0.08 -6.13 -0.53
N THR A 45 0.73 -6.02 -1.69
CA THR A 45 1.20 -4.73 -2.22
C THR A 45 0.04 -3.86 -2.69
N SER A 46 -1.06 -4.49 -3.10
CA SER A 46 -2.36 -3.90 -3.40
C SER A 46 -3.43 -4.98 -3.30
N ARG A 47 -4.70 -4.59 -3.18
CA ARG A 47 -5.83 -5.55 -3.10
C ARG A 47 -7.09 -5.02 -3.79
N LYS A 48 -7.91 -5.95 -4.27
CA LYS A 48 -9.33 -5.75 -4.56
C LYS A 48 -10.23 -6.34 -3.49
N ILE A 49 -9.86 -7.49 -2.91
CA ILE A 49 -10.58 -8.12 -1.78
C ILE A 49 -10.75 -7.15 -0.61
N SER A 50 -11.85 -7.25 0.14
CA SER A 50 -12.11 -6.34 1.26
C SER A 50 -11.20 -6.61 2.47
N GLU A 51 -11.03 -5.58 3.31
CA GLU A 51 -10.31 -5.73 4.59
C GLU A 51 -11.06 -6.66 5.55
N GLU A 52 -12.40 -6.73 5.52
CA GLU A 52 -13.13 -7.69 6.37
C GLU A 52 -12.77 -9.13 5.99
N THR A 53 -12.62 -9.41 4.70
CA THR A 53 -12.17 -10.73 4.24
C THR A 53 -10.74 -11.00 4.71
N VAL A 54 -9.80 -10.06 4.52
CA VAL A 54 -8.43 -10.21 5.02
C VAL A 54 -8.40 -10.52 6.52
N LEU A 55 -9.17 -9.78 7.33
CA LEU A 55 -9.27 -9.99 8.77
C LEU A 55 -9.71 -11.41 9.14
N LYS A 56 -10.69 -11.97 8.43
CA LYS A 56 -11.16 -13.35 8.66
C LYS A 56 -10.08 -14.40 8.39
N TYR A 57 -9.14 -14.13 7.48
CA TYR A 57 -8.07 -15.05 7.12
C TYR A 57 -6.80 -14.90 7.96
N GLN A 58 -6.63 -13.82 8.74
CA GLN A 58 -5.46 -13.64 9.62
C GLN A 58 -5.29 -14.76 10.65
N LYS A 59 -6.37 -15.47 11.01
CA LYS A 59 -6.30 -16.65 11.88
C LYS A 59 -5.53 -17.83 11.29
N TYR A 60 -5.28 -17.83 9.97
CA TYR A 60 -4.56 -18.91 9.27
C TYR A 60 -3.08 -18.59 9.06
N GLY A 61 -2.66 -17.34 9.26
CA GLY A 61 -1.27 -16.91 9.15
C GLY A 61 -1.16 -15.38 9.03
N PRO A 62 0.04 -14.81 9.21
CA PRO A 62 0.25 -13.37 9.12
C PRO A 62 -0.11 -12.83 7.73
N ILE A 63 -0.88 -11.73 7.71
CA ILE A 63 -1.18 -10.98 6.49
C ILE A 63 -0.83 -9.51 6.72
N ILE A 64 0.02 -8.97 5.85
CA ILE A 64 0.53 -7.59 5.92
C ILE A 64 0.06 -6.80 4.70
N LEU A 65 -0.31 -5.53 4.88
CA LEU A 65 -0.69 -4.62 3.80
C LEU A 65 0.39 -3.56 3.52
N CYS A 66 0.58 -3.19 2.26
CA CYS A 66 1.47 -2.08 1.87
C CYS A 66 0.74 -0.72 1.69
N HIS A 67 -0.47 -0.61 2.23
CA HIS A 67 -1.28 0.61 2.22
C HIS A 67 -1.96 0.78 3.58
N LYS A 68 -2.40 2.00 3.86
CA LYS A 68 -3.07 2.35 5.13
C LYS A 68 -4.37 1.57 5.28
N PRO A 69 -4.49 0.65 6.25
CA PRO A 69 -5.74 -0.06 6.50
C PRO A 69 -6.77 0.89 7.14
N LYS A 70 -8.06 0.58 6.95
CA LYS A 70 -9.15 1.27 7.66
C LYS A 70 -9.17 0.88 9.13
N THR A 71 -8.72 -0.33 9.46
CA THR A 71 -8.64 -0.84 10.85
C THR A 71 -7.19 -0.92 11.32
N LYS A 72 -6.93 -0.70 12.61
CA LYS A 72 -5.57 -0.85 13.19
C LYS A 72 -5.16 -2.30 13.44
N THR A 73 -6.03 -3.26 13.15
CA THR A 73 -5.82 -4.68 13.45
C THR A 73 -4.98 -5.41 12.41
N ILE A 74 -4.92 -4.90 11.18
CA ILE A 74 -4.07 -5.48 10.14
C ILE A 74 -2.72 -4.78 10.15
N SER A 75 -1.64 -5.55 10.35
CA SER A 75 -0.28 -5.04 10.24
C SER A 75 -0.04 -4.46 8.85
N ALA A 76 0.58 -3.29 8.79
CA ALA A 76 0.81 -2.61 7.52
C ALA A 76 2.10 -1.80 7.54
N SER A 77 2.72 -1.67 6.37
CA SER A 77 3.85 -0.78 6.13
C SER A 77 3.50 0.14 4.97
N TYR A 78 3.44 1.45 5.23
CA TYR A 78 3.05 2.45 4.25
C TYR A 78 3.66 3.80 4.58
N ALA A 79 3.88 4.63 3.55
CA ALA A 79 4.29 6.02 3.73
C ALA A 79 3.09 6.90 4.10
N GLU A 80 3.24 7.73 5.14
CA GLU A 80 2.31 8.80 5.49
C GLU A 80 2.50 9.99 4.53
N ARG A 81 1.98 9.82 3.31
CA ARG A 81 2.20 10.75 2.18
C ARG A 81 1.73 12.17 2.46
N GLU A 82 0.63 12.33 3.17
CA GLU A 82 0.07 13.65 3.45
C GLU A 82 1.06 14.54 4.20
N ILE A 83 1.78 13.98 5.18
CA ILE A 83 2.80 14.72 5.94
C ILE A 83 3.92 15.18 4.99
N GLY A 84 4.48 14.25 4.22
CA GLY A 84 5.56 14.57 3.29
C GLY A 84 5.15 15.59 2.21
N TYR A 85 3.93 15.49 1.68
CA TYR A 85 3.42 16.44 0.70
C TYR A 85 3.15 17.81 1.32
N ARG A 86 2.63 17.85 2.54
CA ARG A 86 2.40 19.11 3.27
C ARG A 86 3.72 19.85 3.48
N ASP A 87 4.76 19.15 3.89
CA ASP A 87 6.08 19.73 4.10
C ASP A 87 6.70 20.21 2.78
N ALA A 88 6.58 19.40 1.71
CA ALA A 88 7.04 19.79 0.38
C ALA A 88 6.33 21.04 -0.15
N PHE A 89 5.00 21.12 -0.05
CA PHE A 89 4.24 22.28 -0.51
C PHE A 89 4.48 23.52 0.34
N LYS A 90 4.62 23.39 1.67
CA LYS A 90 5.03 24.51 2.53
C LYS A 90 6.41 25.04 2.15
N TRP A 91 7.34 24.13 1.87
CA TRP A 91 8.69 24.50 1.42
C TRP A 91 8.63 25.24 0.07
N LEU A 92 7.90 24.73 -0.91
CA LEU A 92 7.71 25.39 -2.21
C LEU A 92 7.06 26.79 -2.07
N LYS A 93 6.06 26.93 -1.20
CA LYS A 93 5.40 28.22 -0.95
C LYS A 93 6.37 29.23 -0.36
N LYS A 94 7.27 28.79 0.54
CA LYS A 94 8.35 29.62 1.08
C LYS A 94 9.35 30.07 0.01
N GLN A 95 9.52 29.31 -1.06
CA GLN A 95 10.35 29.69 -2.22
C GLN A 95 9.61 30.57 -3.24
N ASN A 96 8.39 31.03 -2.95
CA ASN A 96 7.54 31.82 -3.84
C ASN A 96 7.15 31.09 -5.15
N CYS A 97 7.15 29.76 -5.17
CA CYS A 97 6.64 28.99 -6.30
C CYS A 97 5.11 29.07 -6.34
N THR A 98 4.52 29.75 -7.33
CA THR A 98 3.07 29.97 -7.45
C THR A 98 2.40 29.13 -8.55
N ASN A 99 3.15 28.74 -9.58
CA ASN A 99 2.64 27.96 -10.71
C ASN A 99 3.16 26.52 -10.63
N ILE A 100 2.35 25.62 -10.05
CA ILE A 100 2.72 24.22 -9.86
C ILE A 100 1.96 23.33 -10.86
N GLY A 101 2.71 22.59 -11.68
CA GLY A 101 2.18 21.55 -12.57
C GLY A 101 2.27 20.17 -11.92
N PHE A 102 1.25 19.34 -12.12
CA PHE A 102 1.24 17.94 -11.67
C PHE A 102 1.18 16.99 -12.86
N LEU A 103 2.12 16.04 -12.91
CA LEU A 103 2.12 14.95 -13.89
C LEU A 103 1.81 13.63 -13.17
N PHE A 104 0.63 13.07 -13.43
CA PHE A 104 0.20 11.80 -12.87
C PHE A 104 0.11 10.72 -13.95
N SER A 105 0.52 9.50 -13.61
CA SER A 105 0.34 8.35 -14.51
C SER A 105 -1.12 7.91 -14.64
N ARG A 106 -1.96 8.24 -13.65
CA ARG A 106 -3.39 7.93 -13.63
C ARG A 106 -4.17 9.09 -13.03
N TYR A 107 -5.35 9.37 -13.60
CA TYR A 107 -6.22 10.44 -13.14
C TYR A 107 -6.81 10.17 -11.75
N LYS A 108 -7.19 8.92 -11.44
CA LYS A 108 -7.71 8.52 -10.13
C LYS A 108 -6.77 7.51 -9.48
N SER A 109 -6.16 7.91 -8.37
CA SER A 109 -5.40 7.03 -7.47
C SER A 109 -5.34 7.65 -6.09
N PRO A 110 -5.08 6.86 -5.02
CA PRO A 110 -4.86 7.42 -3.69
C PRO A 110 -3.75 8.49 -3.67
N THR A 111 -2.67 8.27 -4.44
CA THR A 111 -1.57 9.23 -4.59
C THR A 111 -2.05 10.55 -5.19
N THR A 112 -2.78 10.50 -6.30
CA THR A 112 -3.31 11.70 -6.98
C THR A 112 -4.24 12.49 -6.07
N SER A 113 -5.16 11.80 -5.40
CA SER A 113 -6.14 12.42 -4.49
C SER A 113 -5.46 13.15 -3.33
N VAL A 114 -4.52 12.49 -2.63
CA VAL A 114 -3.81 13.11 -1.51
C VAL A 114 -2.95 14.28 -1.98
N THR A 115 -2.26 14.16 -3.12
CA THR A 115 -1.44 15.25 -3.68
C THR A 115 -2.25 16.52 -3.94
N LEU A 116 -3.37 16.40 -4.67
CA LEU A 116 -4.22 17.54 -5.03
C LEU A 116 -4.94 18.15 -3.83
N GLN A 117 -5.36 17.31 -2.88
CA GLN A 117 -5.96 17.76 -1.63
C GLN A 117 -4.96 18.58 -0.81
N THR A 118 -3.78 18.02 -0.52
CA THR A 118 -2.77 18.72 0.29
C THR A 118 -2.26 19.99 -0.40
N TYR A 119 -2.12 19.99 -1.73
CA TYR A 119 -1.83 21.20 -2.49
C TYR A 119 -2.90 22.28 -2.25
N SER A 120 -4.17 21.92 -2.40
CA SER A 120 -5.29 22.85 -2.21
C SER A 120 -5.33 23.43 -0.80
N GLU A 121 -4.97 22.64 0.22
CA GLU A 121 -4.93 23.12 1.62
C GLU A 121 -3.80 24.12 1.89
N ILE A 122 -2.71 24.08 1.12
CA ILE A 122 -1.54 24.95 1.35
C ILE A 122 -1.55 26.17 0.43
N TYR A 123 -2.08 26.04 -0.79
CA TYR A 123 -2.02 27.08 -1.83
C TYR A 123 -3.33 27.85 -2.05
N LYS A 124 -4.45 27.39 -1.50
CA LYS A 124 -5.64 28.24 -1.35
C LYS A 124 -5.50 29.09 -0.09
#